data_AF-A0A6I9XGI3-F1
#
_entry.id   AF-A0A6I9XGI3-F1
#
_cell.length_a   1.000
_cell.length_b   1.000
_cell.length_c   1.000
_cell.angle_alpha   90.00
_cell.angle_beta   90.00
_cell.angle_gamma   90.00
#
_symmetry.space_group_name_H-M   'P 1'
#
loop_
_entity.id
_entity.type
_entity.pdbx_description
1 polymer ?
#
loop_
_entity_poly.entity_id
_entity_poly.type
_entity_poly.pdbx_seq_one_letter_code
_entity_poly.pdbx_strand_id
1 'polypeptide(L)'
;AVAGIQKGEFPDDKALKCYTLCIMKTMRTFKNGRIDEGMMIKQMDLMMPPEMAEPLKVSASKCAGIPPTEDDCETTYQFVKCSYETDSEHFFFP
;
A
#
# COMPACT_ATOMS: atom_id res chain seq x y z
N ALA A 1 -12.10 -11.79 0.71
CA ALA A 1 -11.35 -10.88 1.60
C ALA A 1 -10.26 -10.15 0.80
N VAL A 2 -9.15 -10.81 0.43
CA VAL A 2 -8.03 -10.15 -0.28
C VAL A 2 -8.39 -9.60 -1.68
N ALA A 3 -9.06 -10.40 -2.52
CA ALA A 3 -9.49 -9.97 -3.85
C ALA A 3 -10.50 -8.79 -3.84
N GLY A 4 -11.11 -8.49 -2.68
CA GLY A 4 -12.02 -7.36 -2.51
C GLY A 4 -11.29 -6.02 -2.49
N ILE A 5 -10.01 -5.99 -2.06
CA ILE A 5 -9.21 -4.75 -1.99
C ILE A 5 -9.07 -4.11 -3.37
N GLN A 6 -8.88 -4.90 -4.42
CA GLN A 6 -8.81 -4.39 -5.80
C GLN A 6 -10.13 -3.78 -6.29
N LYS A 7 -11.25 -4.05 -5.61
CA LYS A 7 -12.59 -3.50 -5.91
C LYS A 7 -13.00 -2.39 -4.95
N GLY A 8 -12.10 -1.95 -4.08
CA GLY A 8 -12.40 -0.94 -3.06
C GLY A 8 -13.14 -1.48 -1.84
N GLU A 9 -13.18 -2.80 -1.64
CA GLU A 9 -13.77 -3.40 -0.44
C GLU A 9 -12.74 -3.37 0.70
N PHE A 10 -12.89 -2.39 1.59
CA PHE A 10 -12.05 -2.24 2.78
C PHE A 10 -12.85 -2.48 4.08
N PRO A 11 -13.25 -3.73 4.39
CA PRO A 11 -13.94 -4.05 5.64
C PRO A 11 -13.05 -3.86 6.86
N ASP A 12 -13.66 -3.67 8.03
CA ASP A 12 -12.93 -3.67 9.30
C ASP A 12 -12.62 -5.12 9.74
N ASP A 13 -11.68 -5.76 9.04
CA ASP A 13 -11.26 -7.15 9.26
C ASP A 13 -9.79 -7.24 9.65
N LYS A 14 -9.50 -7.73 10.85
CA LYS A 14 -8.13 -7.78 11.39
C LYS A 14 -7.19 -8.65 10.55
N ALA A 15 -7.68 -9.76 10.00
CA ALA A 15 -6.85 -10.65 9.19
C ALA A 15 -6.45 -9.97 7.88
N LEU A 16 -7.36 -9.24 7.25
CA LEU A 16 -7.10 -8.45 6.05
C LEU A 16 -6.13 -7.30 6.32
N LYS A 17 -6.30 -6.58 7.42
CA LYS A 17 -5.34 -5.54 7.84
C LYS A 17 -3.93 -6.11 8.01
N CYS A 18 -3.79 -7.23 8.71
CA CYS A 18 -2.47 -7.82 8.90
C CYS A 18 -1.92 -8.52 7.64
N TYR A 19 -2.79 -8.86 6.68
CA TYR A 19 -2.36 -9.31 5.36
C TYR A 19 -1.64 -8.18 4.61
N THR A 20 -2.14 -6.93 4.66
CA THR A 20 -1.43 -5.81 4.00
C THR A 20 -0.04 -5.62 4.61
N LEU A 21 0.08 -5.72 5.94
CA LEU A 21 1.37 -5.73 6.63
C LEU A 21 2.29 -6.85 6.16
N CYS A 22 1.76 -8.07 6.02
CA CYS A 22 2.52 -9.24 5.55
C CYS A 22 3.14 -8.98 4.17
N ILE A 23 2.33 -8.49 3.23
CA ILE A 23 2.77 -8.17 1.87
C ILE A 23 3.82 -7.04 1.87
N MET A 24 3.58 -5.96 2.61
CA MET A 24 4.53 -4.84 2.66
C MET A 24 5.85 -5.20 3.35
N LYS A 25 5.85 -6.06 4.37
CA LYS A 25 7.08 -6.62 4.97
C LYS A 25 7.80 -7.53 3.98
N THR A 26 7.08 -8.33 3.20
CA THR A 26 7.66 -9.21 2.18
C THR A 26 8.35 -8.42 1.07
N MET A 27 7.72 -7.34 0.60
CA MET A 27 8.32 -6.41 -0.38
C MET A 27 9.36 -5.46 0.23
N ARG A 28 9.57 -5.53 1.55
CA ARG A 28 10.46 -4.66 2.33
C ARG A 28 10.08 -3.18 2.27
N THR A 29 8.84 -2.86 1.95
CA THR A 29 8.31 -1.49 1.84
C THR A 29 7.72 -0.97 3.16
N PHE A 30 7.80 -1.75 4.23
CA PHE A 30 7.46 -1.34 5.59
C PHE A 30 8.61 -1.67 6.55
N LYS A 31 9.07 -0.66 7.30
CA LYS A 31 10.21 -0.79 8.22
C LYS A 31 10.08 0.21 9.37
N ASN A 32 10.42 -0.21 10.59
CA ASN A 32 10.42 0.66 11.78
C ASN A 32 9.07 1.36 12.03
N GLY A 33 7.96 0.63 11.91
CA GLY A 33 6.61 1.13 12.18
C GLY A 33 6.06 2.10 11.13
N ARG A 34 6.69 2.23 9.95
CA ARG A 34 6.27 3.17 8.91
C ARG A 34 6.48 2.62 7.50
N ILE A 35 5.82 3.24 6.53
CA ILE A 35 6.06 3.00 5.10
C ILE A 35 7.45 3.52 4.74
N ASP A 36 8.24 2.69 4.05
CA ASP A 36 9.50 3.10 3.44
C ASP A 36 9.23 3.55 2.00
N GLU A 37 8.93 4.84 1.83
CA GLU A 37 8.61 5.44 0.52
C GLU A 37 9.71 5.18 -0.51
N GLY A 38 10.97 5.32 -0.12
CA GLY A 38 12.11 5.11 -1.00
C GLY A 38 12.20 3.67 -1.50
N MET A 39 11.90 2.69 -0.65
CA MET A 39 11.80 1.29 -1.09
C MET A 39 10.54 1.04 -1.91
N MET A 40 9.41 1.67 -1.57
CA MET A 40 8.16 1.53 -2.32
C MET A 40 8.33 1.96 -3.78
N ILE A 41 8.90 3.15 -4.01
CA ILE A 41 9.18 3.68 -5.35
C ILE A 41 10.09 2.71 -6.12
N LYS A 42 11.14 2.21 -5.47
CA LYS A 42 12.05 1.22 -6.09
C LYS A 42 11.35 -0.07 -6.48
N GLN A 43 10.45 -0.59 -5.65
CA GLN A 43 9.70 -1.81 -5.98
C GLN A 43 8.76 -1.56 -7.17
N MET A 44 8.09 -0.40 -7.23
CA MET A 44 7.25 -0.03 -8.37
C MET A 44 8.06 0.06 -9.67
N ASP A 45 9.25 0.65 -9.63
CA ASP A 45 10.18 0.71 -10.77
C ASP A 45 10.66 -0.66 -11.26
N LEU A 46 10.76 -1.64 -10.35
CA LEU A 46 11.22 -2.99 -10.67
C LEU A 46 10.10 -3.91 -11.15
N MET A 47 8.87 -3.70 -10.67
CA MET A 47 7.75 -4.60 -10.89
C MET A 47 6.80 -4.15 -12.00
N MET A 48 6.78 -2.87 -12.34
CA MET A 48 5.83 -2.29 -13.29
C MET A 48 6.52 -1.65 -14.50
N PRO A 49 5.88 -1.66 -15.68
CA PRO A 49 6.29 -0.81 -16.79
C PRO A 49 6.29 0.68 -16.38
N PRO A 50 7.17 1.53 -16.95
CA PRO A 50 7.29 2.93 -16.55
C PRO A 50 5.97 3.71 -16.59
N GLU A 51 5.17 3.50 -17.64
CA GLU A 51 3.86 4.14 -17.83
C GLU A 51 2.83 3.81 -16.75
N MET A 52 2.96 2.65 -16.09
CA MET A 52 2.11 2.25 -14.96
C MET A 52 2.73 2.64 -13.61
N ALA A 53 4.06 2.66 -13.52
CA ALA A 53 4.77 2.98 -12.29
C ALA A 53 4.59 4.45 -11.88
N GLU A 54 4.53 5.38 -12.82
CA GLU A 54 4.38 6.81 -12.54
C GLU A 54 3.12 7.15 -11.72
N PRO A 55 1.89 6.79 -12.14
CA PRO A 55 0.68 7.08 -11.35
C PRO A 55 0.69 6.38 -9.99
N LEU A 56 1.22 5.16 -9.92
CA LEU A 56 1.37 4.42 -8.66
C LEU A 56 2.30 5.12 -7.66
N LYS A 57 3.41 5.70 -8.13
CA LYS A 57 4.35 6.45 -7.29
C LYS A 57 3.73 7.71 -6.71
N VAL A 58 2.93 8.43 -7.50
CA VAL A 58 2.22 9.64 -7.02
C VAL A 58 1.30 9.29 -5.85
N SER A 59 0.52 8.21 -5.99
CA SER A 59 -0.35 7.70 -4.93
C SER A 59 0.46 7.23 -3.72
N ALA A 60 1.55 6.48 -3.93
CA ALA A 60 2.41 6.00 -2.84
C ALA A 60 3.06 7.15 -2.06
N SER A 61 3.62 8.16 -2.72
CA SER A 61 4.23 9.32 -2.06
C SER A 61 3.22 10.10 -1.22
N LYS A 62 2.01 10.32 -1.75
CA LYS A 62 0.92 10.96 -1.00
C LYS A 62 0.55 10.16 0.25
N CYS A 63 0.37 8.85 0.11
CA CYS A 63 -0.11 7.98 1.18
C CYS A 63 0.96 7.61 2.22
N ALA A 64 2.25 7.60 1.83
CA ALA A 64 3.36 7.38 2.76
C ALA A 64 3.55 8.56 3.74
N GLY A 65 3.04 9.75 3.40
CA GLY A 65 3.03 10.92 4.29
C GLY A 65 1.98 10.84 5.40
N ILE A 66 1.08 9.85 5.39
CA ILE A 66 0.09 9.67 6.47
C ILE A 66 0.84 9.19 7.73
N PRO A 67 0.66 9.86 8.88
CA PRO A 67 1.28 9.43 10.13
C PRO A 67 0.90 7.98 10.49
N PRO A 68 1.86 7.16 10.94
CA PRO A 68 1.57 5.79 11.34
C PRO A 68 0.72 5.77 12.62
N THR A 69 0.02 4.66 12.81
CA THR A 69 -0.72 4.37 14.04
C THR A 69 0.11 3.49 14.98
N GLU A 70 -0.40 3.19 16.18
CA GLU A 70 0.24 2.24 17.10
C GLU A 70 0.18 0.78 16.60
N ASP A 71 -0.70 0.48 15.65
CA ASP A 71 -0.84 -0.85 15.04
C ASP A 71 -0.24 -0.84 13.61
N ASP A 72 0.79 -1.64 13.40
CA ASP A 72 1.42 -1.85 12.09
C ASP A 72 0.40 -2.33 11.03
N CYS A 73 -0.54 -3.20 11.42
CA CYS A 73 -1.58 -3.72 10.52
C CYS A 73 -2.52 -2.60 10.08
N GLU A 74 -2.94 -1.74 11.01
CA GLU A 74 -3.78 -0.57 10.69
C GLU A 74 -3.03 0.44 9.80
N THR A 75 -1.76 0.72 10.12
CA THR A 75 -0.92 1.64 9.37
C THR A 75 -0.79 1.23 7.90
N THR A 76 -0.47 -0.05 7.66
CA THR A 76 -0.32 -0.58 6.30
C THR A 76 -1.66 -0.69 5.59
N TYR A 77 -2.74 -1.01 6.30
CA TYR A 77 -4.09 -1.00 5.75
C TYR A 77 -4.55 0.38 5.29
N GLN A 78 -4.32 1.41 6.11
CA GLN A 78 -4.63 2.80 5.74
C GLN A 78 -3.84 3.27 4.53
N PHE A 79 -2.56 2.88 4.41
CA PHE A 79 -1.77 3.16 3.22
C PHE A 79 -2.39 2.56 1.94
N VAL A 80 -2.77 1.27 1.99
CA VAL A 80 -3.38 0.58 0.84
C VAL A 80 -4.73 1.20 0.49
N LYS A 81 -5.56 1.50 1.49
CA LYS A 81 -6.84 2.19 1.30
C LYS A 81 -6.67 3.58 0.69
N CYS A 82 -5.76 4.40 1.22
CA CYS A 82 -5.43 5.71 0.66
C CYS A 82 -4.97 5.61 -0.80
N SER A 83 -4.19 4.59 -1.14
CA SER A 83 -3.70 4.38 -2.51
C SER A 83 -4.85 4.11 -3.46
N TYR A 84 -5.81 3.27 -3.06
CA TYR A 84 -7.03 3.02 -3.84
C TYR A 84 -7.91 4.28 -3.95
N GLU A 85 -8.12 5.01 -2.86
CA GLU A 85 -8.93 6.24 -2.85
C GLU A 85 -8.30 7.37 -3.65
N THR A 86 -6.97 7.37 -3.80
CA THR A 86 -6.25 8.38 -4.58
C THR A 86 -6.33 8.10 -6.08
N ASP A 87 -6.18 6.84 -6.48
CA ASP A 87 -6.21 6.45 -7.89
C ASP A 87 -6.66 4.99 -8.03
N SER A 88 -7.97 4.77 -8.01
CA SER A 88 -8.54 3.42 -8.13
C SER A 88 -8.33 2.81 -9.52
N GLU A 89 -8.09 3.63 -10.55
CA GLU A 89 -7.89 3.17 -11.93
C GLU A 89 -6.54 2.48 -12.10
N HIS A 90 -5.49 3.05 -11.49
CA HIS A 90 -4.13 2.49 -11.56
C HIS A 90 -3.76 1.65 -10.34
N PHE A 91 -4.61 1.60 -9.31
CA PHE A 91 -4.33 0.88 -8.07
C PHE A 91 -4.07 -0.62 -8.29
N PHE A 92 -3.02 -1.11 -7.63
CA PHE A 92 -2.70 -2.53 -7.57
C PHE A 92 -2.22 -2.93 -6.18
N PHE A 93 -2.72 -4.07 -5.68
CA PHE A 93 -2.22 -4.71 -4.48
C PHE A 93 -2.23 -6.24 -4.64
N PRO A 94 -1.13 -6.94 -4.28
CA PRO A 94 -1.02 -8.40 -4.34
C PRO A 94 -1.98 -9.16 -3.41
#